data_AF-A0A538H9G6-F1
#
_entry.id   AF-A0A538H9G6-F1
#
_cell.length_a   1.000
_cell.length_b   1.000
_cell.length_c   1.000
_cell.angle_alpha   90.00
_cell.angle_beta   90.00
_cell.angle_gamma   90.00
#
_symmetry.space_group_name_H-M   'P 1'
#
loop_
_entity.id
_entity.type
_entity.pdbx_description
1 polymer ?
#
loop_
_entity_poly.entity_id
_entity_poly.type
_entity_poly.pdbx_seq_one_letter_code
_entity_poly.pdbx_strand_id
1 'polypeptide(L)'
;MPITRRHLLVGSLALALAAPVAARGAGFDLTHRVDPTTLAQHDTEPVVLTGASFPAWAAPAEVTAEAPGTGGAFCQGGQASACTHNQYETPTVDSSTVTNQIVHGVAVGRLLGYKWQLKGNGDGHFVQIPFQVDEVATRYLSNNNSGFAFYSETDQHQTYVFDQERFRWTRPDPNNPCHALPDGPPTTPDNVPGLDTNDELSFMASDGLSAAPSGAGLPNNVVGSYTVALTDPQTGDQSYVYVMLAAAKNGPKPAFDASNGYVHYVPDADSDTFLYSQSSYRSYGATYEGAYLDPATGTCVIDPAKAKQHRPKDTAWVKTPRYEFRYDGRWLMTEIRVASPAQEQANLTTGTVSSWTYGPDLIDQWKARAFQQRPGGQTPCCGYEEEVNNWGGSSMLMGWRAGPVRVIRATWGADSSTNNIRTEVFYRDELHQLDNLRVHVIPPFDGIYSQWDYNAGKMTEYYNPYQPQGVKVDGQNDEIFGNNKMRICGDGVGNQTSDPTPVVGPLTASVGATGDCSGPTKGVNNDIDTYDPTLSGPDGTLNWEETAGPYGIFVDRTTVKQVTGGTAYSLVTTPYYRDDSCFDDGTGSDPGLHLNPKNTDPSVDSQNQPRACWAPSDGDPAAYPPDHFYQGDIGT
;
A
#
# COMPACT_ATOMS: atom_id res chain seq x y z
N MET A 1 4.08 39.67 4.52
CA MET A 1 4.21 40.03 5.95
C MET A 1 4.30 38.74 6.75
N PRO A 2 5.13 38.63 7.81
CA PRO A 2 5.19 37.40 8.60
C PRO A 2 3.88 37.24 9.37
N ILE A 3 3.23 36.08 9.23
CA ILE A 3 2.03 35.73 9.98
C ILE A 3 2.43 35.70 11.46
N THR A 4 1.90 36.64 12.24
CA THR A 4 2.25 36.74 13.66
C THR A 4 1.56 35.64 14.45
N ARG A 5 2.26 35.10 15.46
CA ARG A 5 1.81 34.05 16.41
C ARG A 5 0.38 34.20 16.94
N ARG A 6 -0.20 35.41 16.93
CA ARG A 6 -1.56 35.69 17.40
C ARG A 6 -2.66 35.15 16.49
N HIS A 7 -2.45 34.97 15.19
CA HIS A 7 -3.48 34.43 14.30
C HIS A 7 -3.56 32.90 14.34
N LEU A 8 -2.44 32.21 14.56
CA LEU A 8 -2.38 30.76 14.82
C LEU A 8 -3.13 30.37 16.10
N LEU A 9 -3.01 31.17 17.16
CA LEU A 9 -3.61 30.89 18.47
C LEU A 9 -5.15 30.99 18.50
N VAL A 10 -5.76 31.78 17.59
CA VAL A 10 -7.22 31.95 17.56
C VAL A 10 -7.90 30.81 16.80
N GLY A 11 -7.27 30.25 15.75
CA GLY A 11 -7.76 29.06 15.05
C GLY A 11 -7.71 27.80 15.91
N SER A 12 -6.63 27.60 16.67
CA SER A 12 -6.47 26.43 17.55
C SER A 12 -7.43 26.41 18.75
N LEU A 13 -7.88 27.58 19.23
CA LEU A 13 -8.79 27.66 20.38
C LEU A 13 -10.25 27.33 20.02
N ALA A 14 -10.65 27.52 18.76
CA ALA A 14 -12.01 27.22 18.31
C ALA A 14 -12.26 25.71 18.19
N LEU A 15 -11.26 24.92 17.74
CA LEU A 15 -11.36 23.46 17.69
C LEU A 15 -11.24 22.79 19.08
N ALA A 16 -10.40 23.33 19.97
CA ALA A 16 -10.18 22.74 21.30
C ALA A 16 -11.42 22.81 22.23
N LEU A 17 -12.37 23.70 21.94
CA LEU A 17 -13.61 23.86 22.72
C LEU A 17 -14.76 22.97 22.23
N ALA A 18 -14.66 22.35 21.05
CA ALA A 18 -15.70 21.44 20.52
C ALA A 18 -15.51 19.98 20.97
N ALA A 19 -14.28 19.55 21.27
CA ALA A 19 -13.94 18.17 21.60
C ALA A 19 -14.62 17.57 22.87
N PRO A 20 -14.93 18.29 23.97
CA PRO A 20 -15.41 17.64 25.19
C PRO A 20 -16.93 17.49 25.30
N VAL A 21 -17.72 18.04 24.37
CA VAL A 21 -19.20 18.02 24.48
C VAL A 21 -19.82 16.81 23.76
N ALA A 22 -19.15 16.23 22.76
CA ALA A 22 -19.65 15.06 22.02
C ALA A 22 -19.40 13.70 22.70
N ALA A 23 -18.42 13.61 23.62
CA ALA A 23 -18.01 12.34 24.26
C ALA A 23 -18.99 11.77 25.31
N ARG A 24 -20.21 12.31 25.45
CA ARG A 24 -21.19 11.87 26.47
C ARG A 24 -22.47 11.24 25.91
N GLY A 25 -22.54 10.99 24.61
CA GLY A 25 -23.77 10.53 23.95
C GLY A 25 -23.68 9.24 23.13
N ALA A 26 -22.52 8.60 23.00
CA ALA A 26 -22.38 7.34 22.27
C ALA A 26 -23.00 6.19 23.09
N GLY A 27 -24.32 6.05 23.01
CA GLY A 27 -25.04 4.88 23.50
C GLY A 27 -24.59 3.69 22.68
N PHE A 28 -23.81 2.80 23.30
CA PHE A 28 -23.50 1.49 22.75
C PHE A 28 -24.80 0.71 22.55
N ASP A 29 -25.27 0.62 21.30
CA ASP A 29 -26.30 -0.35 20.93
C ASP A 29 -25.63 -1.70 20.65
N LEU A 30 -26.01 -2.70 21.43
CA LEU A 30 -25.45 -4.05 21.41
C LEU A 30 -26.12 -4.97 20.37
N THR A 31 -27.05 -4.46 19.56
CA THR A 31 -27.97 -5.30 18.77
C THR A 31 -27.56 -5.56 17.31
N HIS A 32 -26.63 -4.78 16.74
CA HIS A 32 -25.84 -5.19 15.57
C HIS A 32 -24.38 -5.16 15.96
N ARG A 33 -23.92 -6.27 16.52
CA ARG A 33 -22.51 -6.59 16.42
C ARG A 33 -22.37 -7.52 15.21
N VAL A 34 -21.17 -7.60 14.63
CA VAL A 34 -20.59 -8.91 14.32
C VAL A 34 -20.89 -9.77 15.55
N ASP A 35 -21.85 -10.70 15.44
CA ASP A 35 -22.38 -11.43 16.60
C ASP A 35 -21.18 -11.82 17.48
N PRO A 36 -21.06 -11.33 18.73
CA PRO A 36 -19.87 -11.56 19.52
C PRO A 36 -19.77 -13.04 19.94
N THR A 37 -20.78 -13.84 19.63
CA THR A 37 -20.78 -15.29 19.72
C THR A 37 -20.27 -15.97 18.44
N THR A 38 -20.19 -15.26 17.31
CA THR A 38 -19.40 -15.68 16.15
C THR A 38 -17.94 -15.39 16.45
N LEU A 39 -17.22 -16.46 16.78
CA LEU A 39 -15.79 -16.39 17.05
C LEU A 39 -15.06 -15.90 15.79
N ALA A 40 -14.05 -15.04 15.98
CA ALA A 40 -13.15 -14.69 14.90
C ALA A 40 -12.44 -15.97 14.45
N GLN A 41 -12.41 -16.21 13.14
CA GLN A 41 -11.68 -17.35 12.59
C GLN A 41 -10.19 -17.00 12.58
N HIS A 42 -9.47 -17.47 13.59
CA HIS A 42 -8.02 -17.27 13.70
C HIS A 42 -7.22 -18.27 12.85
N ASP A 43 -7.87 -19.24 12.19
CA ASP A 43 -7.22 -20.22 11.32
C ASP A 43 -6.87 -19.67 9.92
N THR A 44 -7.41 -18.51 9.55
CA THR A 44 -7.04 -17.76 8.34
C THR A 44 -5.85 -16.82 8.56
N GLU A 45 -5.39 -16.63 9.79
CA GLU A 45 -4.29 -15.70 10.09
C GLU A 45 -2.93 -16.27 9.64
N PRO A 46 -2.05 -15.44 9.08
CA PRO A 46 -0.67 -15.81 8.85
C PRO A 46 0.11 -15.85 10.16
N VAL A 47 0.98 -16.85 10.30
CA VAL A 47 1.96 -16.92 11.39
C VAL A 47 3.31 -16.54 10.82
N VAL A 48 3.92 -15.49 11.37
CA VAL A 48 5.27 -15.04 11.00
C VAL A 48 6.17 -15.08 12.22
N LEU A 49 7.17 -15.94 12.18
CA LEU A 49 8.22 -16.03 13.20
C LEU A 49 9.51 -15.45 12.64
N THR A 50 10.39 -14.94 13.50
CA THR A 50 11.74 -14.54 13.07
C THR A 50 12.74 -15.65 13.32
N GLY A 51 13.88 -15.65 12.61
CA GLY A 51 14.95 -16.61 12.84
C GLY A 51 15.53 -16.56 14.26
N ALA A 52 15.34 -15.46 15.00
CA ALA A 52 15.61 -15.39 16.43
C ALA A 52 14.84 -16.44 17.27
N SER A 53 13.72 -16.96 16.76
CA SER A 53 12.96 -18.06 17.36
C SER A 53 13.66 -19.43 17.22
N PHE A 54 14.69 -19.51 16.38
CA PHE A 54 15.44 -20.72 16.04
C PHE A 54 16.96 -20.56 16.29
N PRO A 55 17.38 -20.23 17.53
CA PRO A 55 18.75 -19.78 17.82
C PRO A 55 19.84 -20.84 17.59
N ALA A 56 19.48 -22.13 17.45
CA ALA A 56 20.45 -23.17 17.11
C ALA A 56 20.77 -23.22 15.60
N TRP A 57 19.96 -22.55 14.78
CA TRP A 57 20.02 -22.57 13.32
C TRP A 57 20.32 -21.20 12.72
N ALA A 58 19.94 -20.12 13.42
CA ALA A 58 20.12 -18.75 12.97
C ALA A 58 21.49 -18.18 13.36
N ALA A 59 22.11 -17.45 12.43
CA ALA A 59 23.18 -16.51 12.75
C ALA A 59 22.61 -15.19 13.30
N PRO A 60 23.40 -14.35 14.00
CA PRO A 60 23.00 -12.97 14.26
C PRO A 60 22.90 -12.18 12.95
N ALA A 61 21.87 -11.34 12.85
CA ALA A 61 21.72 -10.36 11.77
C ALA A 61 22.91 -9.40 11.70
N GLU A 62 23.16 -8.82 10.55
CA GLU A 62 24.21 -7.82 10.39
C GLU A 62 23.92 -6.55 11.18
N VAL A 63 24.99 -5.92 11.66
CA VAL A 63 24.98 -4.56 12.17
C VAL A 63 25.70 -3.68 11.16
N THR A 64 24.96 -2.74 10.59
CA THR A 64 25.46 -1.79 9.60
C THR A 64 25.29 -0.35 10.09
N ALA A 65 26.15 0.53 9.59
CA ALA A 65 26.03 1.97 9.78
C ALA A 65 26.57 2.71 8.56
N GLU A 66 25.92 3.82 8.20
CA GLU A 66 26.37 4.74 7.16
C GLU A 66 26.62 6.12 7.75
N ALA A 67 27.72 6.76 7.34
CA ALA A 67 27.97 8.14 7.71
C ALA A 67 26.95 9.06 7.02
N PRO A 68 26.42 10.11 7.69
CA PRO A 68 25.50 11.03 7.04
C PRO A 68 26.06 11.56 5.72
N GLY A 69 25.28 11.39 4.66
CA GLY A 69 25.62 11.87 3.34
C GLY A 69 25.43 13.38 3.22
N THR A 70 25.78 13.92 2.06
CA THR A 70 25.32 15.25 1.61
C THR A 70 24.94 15.23 0.14
N GLY A 71 24.91 14.04 -0.48
CA GLY A 71 24.70 13.86 -1.93
C GLY A 71 23.39 14.47 -2.42
N GLY A 72 22.30 14.27 -1.66
CA GLY A 72 21.00 14.84 -1.98
C GLY A 72 20.97 16.37 -2.02
N ALA A 73 21.76 17.04 -1.17
CA ALA A 73 21.86 18.51 -1.16
C ALA A 73 22.62 19.08 -2.38
N PHE A 74 23.52 18.30 -2.98
CA PHE A 74 24.35 18.71 -4.11
C PHE A 74 23.77 18.38 -5.48
N CYS A 75 22.90 17.38 -5.57
CA CYS A 75 22.36 16.87 -6.83
C CYS A 75 21.13 17.63 -7.35
N GLN A 76 20.27 18.16 -6.46
CA GLN A 76 19.16 19.08 -6.76
C GLN A 76 18.30 18.75 -8.01
N GLY A 77 18.08 17.47 -8.35
CA GLY A 77 17.29 17.12 -9.55
C GLY A 77 18.04 17.14 -10.89
N GLY A 78 19.35 17.37 -10.89
CA GLY A 78 20.18 17.44 -12.09
C GLY A 78 20.88 16.10 -12.39
N GLN A 79 20.82 15.67 -13.66
CA GLN A 79 21.45 14.44 -14.21
C GLN A 79 22.99 14.50 -14.23
N ALA A 80 23.62 15.00 -13.17
CA ALA A 80 25.06 14.97 -13.03
C ALA A 80 25.49 13.51 -12.82
N SER A 81 26.55 13.08 -13.50
CA SER A 81 27.05 11.69 -13.44
C SER A 81 27.48 11.22 -12.05
N ALA A 82 27.59 12.13 -11.08
CA ALA A 82 27.90 11.84 -9.69
C ALA A 82 26.65 11.58 -8.84
N CYS A 83 25.44 11.81 -9.37
CA CYS A 83 24.18 11.63 -8.68
C CYS A 83 23.66 10.21 -8.87
N THR A 84 23.16 9.64 -7.79
CA THR A 84 22.65 8.27 -7.76
C THR A 84 21.18 8.28 -8.19
N HIS A 85 20.80 7.31 -9.02
CA HIS A 85 19.41 6.96 -9.26
C HIS A 85 19.15 5.66 -8.50
N ASN A 86 18.04 5.61 -7.77
CA ASN A 86 17.55 4.48 -6.99
C ASN A 86 18.49 3.26 -6.97
N GLN A 87 19.40 3.24 -6.00
CA GLN A 87 20.35 2.16 -5.82
C GLN A 87 20.61 1.90 -4.33
N TYR A 88 21.15 0.73 -4.03
CA TYR A 88 21.71 0.47 -2.72
C TYR A 88 23.13 1.02 -2.64
N GLU A 89 23.38 1.90 -1.69
CA GLU A 89 24.72 2.31 -1.32
C GLU A 89 25.37 1.30 -0.38
N THR A 90 26.70 1.26 -0.43
CA THR A 90 27.48 0.40 0.46
C THR A 90 27.61 1.10 1.81
N PRO A 91 27.27 0.44 2.93
CA PRO A 91 27.49 1.02 4.24
C PRO A 91 28.98 1.25 4.54
N THR A 92 29.25 2.28 5.34
CA THR A 92 30.57 2.63 5.87
C THR A 92 31.08 1.54 6.80
N VAL A 93 30.18 0.91 7.55
CA VAL A 93 30.47 -0.21 8.44
C VAL A 93 29.46 -1.32 8.18
N ASP A 94 29.96 -2.54 8.01
CA ASP A 94 29.15 -3.76 7.91
C ASP A 94 29.86 -4.90 8.66
N SER A 95 29.22 -5.43 9.71
CA SER A 95 29.76 -6.52 10.50
C SER A 95 29.98 -7.82 9.71
N SER A 96 29.24 -8.04 8.61
CA SER A 96 29.39 -9.22 7.76
C SER A 96 30.75 -9.26 7.04
N THR A 97 31.28 -8.08 6.68
CA THR A 97 32.59 -7.95 6.03
C THR A 97 33.74 -8.25 6.98
N VAL A 98 33.58 -7.90 8.25
CA VAL A 98 34.57 -8.18 9.31
C VAL A 98 34.66 -9.69 9.58
N THR A 99 33.54 -10.39 9.53
CA THR A 99 33.51 -11.85 9.68
C THR A 99 33.85 -12.58 8.39
N ASN A 100 34.03 -11.88 7.27
CA ASN A 100 34.23 -12.44 5.93
C ASN A 100 33.21 -13.54 5.61
N GLN A 101 31.94 -13.33 6.00
CA GLN A 101 30.84 -14.29 5.87
C GLN A 101 31.09 -15.67 6.50
N ILE A 102 32.05 -15.78 7.43
CA ILE A 102 32.31 -17.02 8.18
C ILE A 102 31.16 -17.31 9.14
N VAL A 103 30.50 -16.28 9.67
CA VAL A 103 29.27 -16.41 10.45
C VAL A 103 28.11 -16.56 9.46
N HIS A 104 27.43 -17.71 9.50
CA HIS A 104 26.34 -18.04 8.62
C HIS A 104 25.32 -18.93 9.35
N GLY A 105 24.06 -18.81 8.94
CA GLY A 105 22.99 -19.68 9.38
C GLY A 105 22.93 -21.00 8.63
N VAL A 106 21.92 -21.80 8.94
CA VAL A 106 21.54 -22.90 8.05
C VAL A 106 20.98 -22.34 6.75
N ALA A 107 21.34 -22.94 5.60
CA ALA A 107 20.78 -22.51 4.32
C ALA A 107 19.24 -22.56 4.33
N VAL A 108 18.58 -21.45 4.02
CA VAL A 108 17.13 -21.27 4.16
C VAL A 108 16.31 -22.30 3.39
N GLY A 109 16.77 -22.72 2.20
CA GLY A 109 16.13 -23.77 1.39
C GLY A 109 16.16 -25.20 1.98
N ARG A 110 16.75 -25.38 3.17
CA ARG A 110 16.71 -26.64 3.94
C ARG A 110 15.68 -26.62 5.07
N LEU A 111 15.10 -25.46 5.37
CA LEU A 111 14.04 -25.32 6.36
C LEU A 111 12.70 -25.64 5.71
N LEU A 112 11.91 -26.48 6.39
CA LEU A 112 10.66 -27.02 5.87
C LEU A 112 9.60 -26.99 6.96
N GLY A 113 8.37 -26.61 6.61
CA GLY A 113 7.22 -26.73 7.50
C GLY A 113 6.57 -28.10 7.38
N TYR A 114 6.15 -28.65 8.52
CA TYR A 114 5.40 -29.90 8.61
C TYR A 114 4.24 -29.79 9.58
N LYS A 115 3.21 -30.62 9.36
CA LYS A 115 2.17 -30.92 10.33
C LYS A 115 2.15 -32.41 10.64
N TRP A 116 1.65 -32.77 11.82
CA TRP A 116 1.41 -34.17 12.17
C TRP A 116 -0.01 -34.58 11.75
N GLN A 117 -0.10 -35.49 10.79
CA GLN A 117 -1.36 -35.98 10.28
C GLN A 117 -1.66 -37.38 10.82
N LEU A 118 -2.75 -37.47 11.60
CA LEU A 118 -3.30 -38.73 12.05
C LEU A 118 -3.87 -39.54 10.87
N LYS A 119 -3.68 -40.85 10.96
CA LYS A 119 -4.32 -41.87 10.14
C LYS A 119 -5.57 -42.35 10.86
N GLY A 120 -6.54 -42.88 10.10
CA GLY A 120 -7.82 -43.36 10.68
C GLY A 120 -7.70 -44.51 11.68
N ASN A 121 -6.52 -45.11 11.84
CA ASN A 121 -6.21 -46.15 12.83
C ASN A 121 -5.56 -45.60 14.12
N GLY A 122 -5.39 -44.28 14.25
CA GLY A 122 -4.77 -43.62 15.40
C GLY A 122 -3.25 -43.44 15.33
N ASP A 123 -2.57 -44.03 14.34
CA ASP A 123 -1.16 -43.70 14.04
C ASP A 123 -1.08 -42.33 13.35
N GLY A 124 0.11 -41.76 13.18
CA GLY A 124 0.29 -40.54 12.39
C GLY A 124 1.61 -40.49 11.64
N HIS A 125 1.79 -39.43 10.87
CA HIS A 125 3.02 -39.14 10.14
C HIS A 125 3.14 -37.65 9.85
N PHE A 126 4.37 -37.20 9.62
CA PHE A 126 4.64 -35.83 9.21
C PHE A 126 4.35 -35.63 7.72
N VAL A 127 3.65 -34.55 7.40
CA VAL A 127 3.34 -34.12 6.03
C VAL A 127 3.79 -32.66 5.87
N GLN A 128 4.46 -32.34 4.77
CA GLN A 128 4.88 -30.96 4.51
C GLN A 128 3.67 -30.04 4.35
N ILE A 129 3.83 -28.79 4.74
CA ILE A 129 2.87 -27.70 4.53
C ILE A 129 3.51 -26.60 3.67
N PRO A 130 2.73 -25.72 3.05
CA PRO A 130 3.25 -24.45 2.54
C PRO A 130 4.04 -23.74 3.64
N PHE A 131 5.31 -23.47 3.35
CA PHE A 131 6.24 -22.88 4.30
C PHE A 131 7.24 -22.03 3.54
N GLN A 132 7.49 -20.84 4.04
CA GLN A 132 8.29 -19.84 3.35
C GLN A 132 9.27 -19.21 4.31
N VAL A 133 10.52 -19.07 3.87
CA VAL A 133 11.55 -18.30 4.56
C VAL A 133 11.88 -17.11 3.67
N ASP A 134 11.77 -15.91 4.22
CA ASP A 134 12.05 -14.66 3.55
C ASP A 134 13.27 -14.03 4.20
N GLU A 135 14.36 -13.95 3.44
CA GLU A 135 15.59 -13.31 3.92
C GLU A 135 15.38 -11.79 4.02
N VAL A 136 15.84 -11.17 5.10
CA VAL A 136 15.63 -9.75 5.39
C VAL A 136 16.97 -9.07 5.64
N ALA A 137 17.30 -8.06 4.83
CA ALA A 137 18.58 -7.37 4.92
C ALA A 137 18.41 -5.86 5.13
N THR A 138 19.38 -5.26 5.82
CA THR A 138 19.52 -3.81 5.90
C THR A 138 20.16 -3.25 4.64
N ARG A 139 19.46 -2.34 3.97
CA ARG A 139 19.92 -1.64 2.76
C ARG A 139 20.00 -0.14 3.01
N TYR A 140 20.87 0.53 2.25
CA TYR A 140 21.00 1.97 2.27
C TYR A 140 20.46 2.53 0.95
N LEU A 141 19.23 3.03 1.00
CA LEU A 141 18.48 3.48 -0.16
C LEU A 141 18.95 4.86 -0.56
N SER A 142 19.31 5.03 -1.84
CA SER A 142 19.78 6.30 -2.36
C SER A 142 19.13 6.62 -3.70
N ASN A 143 18.53 7.80 -3.78
CA ASN A 143 18.10 8.43 -5.02
C ASN A 143 18.47 9.91 -4.97
N ASN A 144 19.76 10.20 -4.88
CA ASN A 144 20.26 11.57 -4.71
C ASN A 144 19.94 12.46 -5.91
N ASN A 145 19.67 11.89 -7.08
CA ASN A 145 19.21 12.63 -8.24
C ASN A 145 17.79 13.20 -8.09
N SER A 146 17.01 12.78 -7.10
CA SER A 146 15.69 13.38 -6.83
C SER A 146 15.81 14.80 -6.27
N GLY A 147 14.92 15.70 -6.69
CA GLY A 147 14.85 17.08 -6.18
C GLY A 147 14.52 17.18 -4.68
N PHE A 148 13.95 16.12 -4.09
CA PHE A 148 13.63 16.00 -2.67
C PHE A 148 14.63 15.10 -1.91
N ALA A 149 15.70 14.69 -2.56
CA ALA A 149 16.70 13.82 -1.96
C ALA A 149 17.31 14.43 -0.70
N PHE A 150 17.36 15.75 -0.54
CA PHE A 150 17.91 16.37 0.68
C PHE A 150 17.14 16.03 1.97
N TYR A 151 15.90 15.52 1.89
CA TYR A 151 15.14 15.09 3.07
C TYR A 151 15.45 13.67 3.52
N SER A 152 15.95 12.82 2.62
CA SER A 152 16.16 11.39 2.89
C SER A 152 17.58 10.90 2.60
N GLU A 153 18.33 11.63 1.77
CA GLU A 153 19.69 11.37 1.32
C GLU A 153 19.91 9.88 1.03
N THR A 154 20.90 9.29 1.69
CA THR A 154 21.09 7.85 1.78
C THR A 154 20.45 7.38 3.08
N ASP A 155 19.39 6.59 2.96
CA ASP A 155 18.54 6.22 4.09
C ASP A 155 18.63 4.73 4.42
N GLN A 156 18.81 4.40 5.68
CA GLN A 156 18.81 3.01 6.13
C GLN A 156 17.39 2.44 6.07
N HIS A 157 17.22 1.26 5.50
CA HIS A 157 15.93 0.59 5.41
C HIS A 157 16.10 -0.92 5.51
N GLN A 158 15.32 -1.55 6.38
CA GLN A 158 15.25 -3.01 6.44
C GLN A 158 14.23 -3.49 5.41
N THR A 159 14.65 -4.36 4.49
CA THR A 159 13.84 -4.83 3.36
C THR A 159 14.12 -6.29 3.05
N TYR A 160 13.29 -6.88 2.20
CA TYR A 160 13.41 -8.29 1.83
C TYR A 160 14.44 -8.51 0.72
N VAL A 161 15.03 -9.70 0.70
CA VAL A 161 15.75 -10.22 -0.47
C VAL A 161 14.72 -10.67 -1.51
N PHE A 162 14.53 -9.82 -2.53
CA PHE A 162 13.53 -10.03 -3.58
C PHE A 162 13.98 -11.07 -4.62
N ASP A 163 13.02 -11.72 -5.28
CA ASP A 163 13.30 -12.57 -6.45
C ASP A 163 13.77 -11.69 -7.62
N GLN A 164 13.17 -10.50 -7.74
CA GLN A 164 13.58 -9.47 -8.68
C GLN A 164 13.54 -8.09 -8.03
N GLU A 165 14.65 -7.37 -8.13
CA GLU A 165 14.81 -5.96 -7.80
C GLU A 165 14.56 -5.12 -9.04
N ARG A 166 13.35 -4.57 -9.14
CA ARG A 166 12.82 -3.97 -10.37
C ARG A 166 13.37 -2.58 -10.64
N PHE A 167 13.89 -1.90 -9.62
CA PHE A 167 14.65 -0.65 -9.79
C PHE A 167 15.92 -0.82 -10.64
N ARG A 168 16.43 -2.06 -10.80
CA ARG A 168 17.60 -2.36 -11.64
C ARG A 168 17.28 -2.46 -13.12
N TRP A 169 16.01 -2.50 -13.50
CA TRP A 169 15.57 -2.72 -14.89
C TRP A 169 15.62 -1.43 -15.70
N THR A 170 16.83 -0.90 -15.86
CA THR A 170 17.12 0.40 -16.48
C THR A 170 17.79 0.29 -17.84
N ARG A 171 18.28 -0.90 -18.21
CA ARG A 171 19.02 -1.11 -19.45
C ARG A 171 18.07 -1.49 -20.59
N PRO A 172 18.10 -0.81 -21.75
CA PRO A 172 17.31 -1.22 -22.91
C PRO A 172 17.85 -2.50 -23.55
N ASP A 173 16.95 -3.37 -24.04
CA ASP A 173 17.32 -4.46 -24.94
C ASP A 173 17.86 -3.90 -26.27
N PRO A 174 19.06 -4.31 -26.72
CA PRO A 174 19.63 -3.88 -27.99
C PRO A 174 18.73 -4.14 -29.22
N ASN A 175 17.86 -5.16 -29.17
CA ASN A 175 16.96 -5.53 -30.26
C ASN A 175 15.55 -4.96 -30.10
N ASN A 176 15.18 -4.54 -28.90
CA ASN A 176 13.90 -3.90 -28.60
C ASN A 176 14.13 -2.80 -27.55
N PRO A 177 14.47 -1.56 -27.95
CA PRO A 177 14.89 -0.53 -27.00
C PRO A 177 13.86 -0.13 -25.93
N CYS A 178 12.59 -0.50 -26.11
CA CYS A 178 11.54 -0.30 -25.10
C CYS A 178 11.34 -1.50 -24.18
N HIS A 179 12.04 -2.61 -24.39
CA HIS A 179 12.07 -3.73 -23.45
C HIS A 179 13.19 -3.48 -22.44
N ALA A 180 12.82 -3.48 -21.16
CA ALA A 180 13.71 -3.29 -20.03
C ALA A 180 14.43 -4.59 -19.69
N LEU A 181 15.71 -4.47 -19.38
CA LEU A 181 16.56 -5.54 -18.87
C LEU A 181 17.24 -5.07 -17.58
N PRO A 182 17.55 -5.98 -16.64
CA PRO A 182 18.32 -5.62 -15.46
C PRO A 182 19.74 -5.16 -15.84
N ASP A 183 20.21 -4.14 -15.12
CA ASP A 183 21.61 -3.75 -15.02
C ASP A 183 22.24 -4.43 -13.79
N GLY A 184 23.11 -5.41 -14.05
CA GLY A 184 23.68 -6.29 -13.03
C GLY A 184 22.78 -7.45 -12.63
N PRO A 185 23.09 -8.14 -11.51
CA PRO A 185 22.28 -9.21 -10.96
C PRO A 185 20.85 -8.72 -10.65
N PRO A 186 19.81 -9.54 -10.90
CA PRO A 186 18.43 -9.13 -10.69
C PRO A 186 18.04 -9.07 -9.20
N THR A 187 18.91 -9.46 -8.28
CA THR A 187 18.65 -9.50 -6.85
C THR A 187 19.94 -9.24 -6.07
N THR A 188 19.83 -8.65 -4.89
CA THR A 188 20.93 -8.47 -3.95
C THR A 188 20.82 -9.53 -2.85
N PRO A 189 21.79 -10.46 -2.73
CA PRO A 189 21.77 -11.46 -1.65
C PRO A 189 21.83 -10.83 -0.27
N ASP A 190 21.42 -11.61 0.73
CA ASP A 190 21.70 -11.27 2.12
C ASP A 190 23.22 -11.20 2.37
N ASN A 191 23.62 -10.24 3.20
CA ASN A 191 25.01 -10.08 3.61
C ASN A 191 25.42 -11.18 4.61
N VAL A 192 24.47 -11.71 5.38
CA VAL A 192 24.63 -12.88 6.26
C VAL A 192 24.09 -14.12 5.55
N PRO A 193 24.93 -15.07 5.12
CA PRO A 193 24.42 -16.21 4.36
C PRO A 193 23.55 -17.16 5.20
N GLY A 194 22.39 -17.54 4.66
CA GLY A 194 21.46 -18.47 5.31
C GLY A 194 20.70 -17.81 6.46
N LEU A 195 19.94 -18.61 7.21
CA LEU A 195 19.02 -18.10 8.22
C LEU A 195 19.73 -17.20 9.25
N ASP A 196 19.27 -15.99 9.43
CA ASP A 196 19.73 -15.12 10.52
C ASP A 196 18.59 -14.69 11.46
N THR A 197 18.84 -13.76 12.38
CA THR A 197 17.86 -13.46 13.43
C THR A 197 16.67 -12.61 12.97
N ASN A 198 16.78 -11.86 11.87
CA ASN A 198 15.72 -10.97 11.37
C ASN A 198 14.99 -11.54 10.15
N ASP A 199 15.50 -12.60 9.54
CA ASP A 199 14.75 -13.41 8.57
C ASP A 199 13.39 -13.85 9.10
N GLU A 200 12.39 -13.90 8.21
CA GLU A 200 11.01 -14.27 8.54
C GLU A 200 10.68 -15.68 8.03
N LEU A 201 10.03 -16.48 8.89
CA LEU A 201 9.53 -17.82 8.57
C LEU A 201 8.01 -17.79 8.70
N SER A 202 7.30 -18.11 7.60
CA SER A 202 5.85 -17.97 7.52
C SER A 202 5.13 -19.25 7.10
N PHE A 203 3.90 -19.39 7.60
CA PHE A 203 2.89 -20.41 7.27
C PHE A 203 1.50 -19.92 7.71
N MET A 204 0.41 -20.60 7.36
CA MET A 204 -0.94 -20.21 7.79
C MET A 204 -1.34 -20.93 9.08
N ALA A 205 -2.09 -20.29 9.98
CA ALA A 205 -2.55 -20.94 11.22
C ALA A 205 -3.34 -22.23 10.97
N SER A 206 -4.14 -22.27 9.90
CA SER A 206 -4.86 -23.46 9.40
C SER A 206 -3.97 -24.65 8.99
N ASP A 207 -2.65 -24.46 8.86
CA ASP A 207 -1.71 -25.56 8.62
C ASP A 207 -1.43 -26.39 9.89
N GLY A 208 -1.74 -25.84 11.08
CA GLY A 208 -1.57 -26.51 12.36
C GLY A 208 -2.57 -27.66 12.54
N LEU A 209 -2.10 -28.78 13.11
CA LEU A 209 -2.94 -29.93 13.48
C LEU A 209 -2.59 -30.45 14.88
N SER A 210 -3.03 -31.67 15.22
CA SER A 210 -2.72 -32.34 16.47
C SER A 210 -1.20 -32.45 16.71
N ALA A 211 -0.78 -32.41 17.97
CA ALA A 211 0.61 -32.67 18.32
C ALA A 211 1.06 -34.09 17.90
N ALA A 212 2.26 -34.19 17.34
CA ALA A 212 3.00 -35.44 17.22
C ALA A 212 3.25 -36.04 18.62
N PRO A 213 3.09 -37.37 18.78
CA PRO A 213 3.37 -38.03 20.05
C PRO A 213 4.85 -37.92 20.41
N SER A 214 5.14 -37.96 21.71
CA SER A 214 6.53 -37.95 22.20
C SER A 214 7.34 -39.10 21.58
N GLY A 215 8.51 -38.78 21.03
CA GLY A 215 9.38 -39.75 20.37
C GLY A 215 8.95 -40.14 18.94
N ALA A 216 7.97 -39.45 18.33
CA ALA A 216 7.66 -39.63 16.92
C ALA A 216 8.92 -39.51 16.05
N GLY A 217 9.12 -40.49 15.17
CA GLY A 217 10.26 -40.47 14.25
C GLY A 217 10.14 -39.32 13.25
N LEU A 218 11.22 -38.54 13.11
CA LEU A 218 11.30 -37.50 12.08
C LEU A 218 11.31 -38.13 10.68
N PRO A 219 10.88 -37.39 9.63
CA PRO A 219 11.03 -37.86 8.26
C PRO A 219 12.48 -38.23 7.92
N ASN A 220 12.65 -39.14 6.96
CA ASN A 220 13.97 -39.57 6.52
C ASN A 220 14.85 -38.38 6.14
N ASN A 221 16.10 -38.38 6.60
CA ASN A 221 17.08 -37.33 6.34
C ASN A 221 16.66 -35.93 6.82
N VAL A 222 15.79 -35.84 7.82
CA VAL A 222 15.62 -34.63 8.65
C VAL A 222 16.55 -34.76 9.87
N VAL A 223 17.30 -33.70 10.15
CA VAL A 223 18.37 -33.70 11.17
C VAL A 223 18.06 -32.83 12.39
N GLY A 224 16.95 -32.10 12.37
CA GLY A 224 16.49 -31.30 13.50
C GLY A 224 15.04 -30.86 13.32
N SER A 225 14.38 -30.53 14.42
CA SER A 225 13.00 -30.04 14.44
C SER A 225 12.80 -29.09 15.61
N TYR A 226 12.01 -28.04 15.38
CA TYR A 226 11.34 -27.25 16.40
C TYR A 226 9.83 -27.50 16.33
N THR A 227 9.18 -27.49 17.48
CA THR A 227 7.72 -27.52 17.58
C THR A 227 7.23 -26.10 17.83
N VAL A 228 6.30 -25.64 17.01
CA VAL A 228 5.60 -24.36 17.17
C VAL A 228 4.19 -24.68 17.64
N ALA A 229 3.86 -24.29 18.87
CA ALA A 229 2.51 -24.37 19.40
C ALA A 229 1.76 -23.09 18.99
N LEU A 230 0.66 -23.26 18.28
CA LEU A 230 -0.30 -22.21 17.97
C LEU A 230 -1.38 -22.27 19.03
N THR A 231 -1.72 -21.12 19.61
CA THR A 231 -2.82 -21.01 20.58
C THR A 231 -3.80 -20.01 20.04
N ASP A 232 -5.03 -20.46 19.79
CA ASP A 232 -6.13 -19.56 19.44
C ASP A 232 -6.35 -18.61 20.63
N PRO A 233 -6.21 -17.29 20.45
CA PRO A 233 -6.30 -16.35 21.55
C PRO A 233 -7.73 -16.21 22.12
N GLN A 234 -8.73 -16.64 21.37
CA GLN A 234 -10.14 -16.56 21.75
C GLN A 234 -10.63 -17.84 22.42
N THR A 235 -10.29 -19.02 21.89
CA THR A 235 -10.76 -20.30 22.44
C THR A 235 -9.75 -20.96 23.37
N GLY A 236 -8.46 -20.62 23.25
CA GLY A 236 -7.36 -21.31 23.91
C GLY A 236 -7.02 -22.66 23.29
N ASP A 237 -7.67 -23.04 22.18
CA ASP A 237 -7.38 -24.27 21.47
C ASP A 237 -5.96 -24.26 20.93
N GLN A 238 -5.32 -25.44 20.94
CA GLN A 238 -3.95 -25.59 20.48
C GLN A 238 -3.87 -26.44 19.23
N SER A 239 -3.10 -25.94 18.26
CA SER A 239 -2.61 -26.69 17.11
C SER A 239 -1.10 -26.57 17.01
N TYR A 240 -0.47 -27.44 16.22
CA TYR A 240 0.98 -27.56 16.18
C TYR A 240 1.49 -27.64 14.75
N VAL A 241 2.54 -26.86 14.49
CA VAL A 241 3.37 -26.89 13.29
C VAL A 241 4.80 -27.23 13.70
N TYR A 242 5.53 -27.86 12.78
CA TYR A 242 6.91 -28.28 12.99
C TYR A 242 7.81 -27.65 11.95
N VAL A 243 8.78 -26.85 12.41
CA VAL A 243 9.84 -26.34 11.52
C VAL A 243 10.98 -27.35 11.58
N MET A 244 11.32 -27.94 10.44
CA MET A 244 12.27 -29.04 10.35
C MET A 244 13.46 -28.69 9.46
N LEU A 245 14.65 -29.15 9.85
CA LEU A 245 15.89 -28.96 9.10
C LEU A 245 16.24 -30.21 8.30
N ALA A 246 16.18 -30.12 6.98
CA ALA A 246 16.62 -31.17 6.08
C ALA A 246 18.15 -31.36 6.15
N ALA A 247 18.64 -32.60 6.03
CA ALA A 247 20.06 -32.89 5.88
C ALA A 247 20.62 -32.20 4.62
N ALA A 248 21.85 -31.69 4.71
CA ALA A 248 22.50 -31.01 3.59
C ALA A 248 22.63 -31.93 2.35
N LYS A 249 22.81 -33.24 2.56
CA LYS A 249 22.88 -34.25 1.51
C LYS A 249 21.68 -35.19 1.64
N ASN A 250 20.97 -35.39 0.53
CA ASN A 250 19.80 -36.28 0.42
C ASN A 250 18.63 -35.94 1.36
N GLY A 251 18.58 -34.73 1.93
CA GLY A 251 17.42 -34.23 2.67
C GLY A 251 16.19 -34.07 1.78
N PRO A 252 14.98 -34.09 2.36
CA PRO A 252 13.76 -33.80 1.62
C PRO A 252 13.83 -32.40 0.99
N LYS A 253 13.18 -32.23 -0.16
CA LYS A 253 13.00 -30.95 -0.85
C LYS A 253 11.67 -30.32 -0.44
N PRO A 254 11.52 -28.99 -0.54
CA PRO A 254 10.23 -28.34 -0.41
C PRO A 254 9.20 -28.98 -1.35
N ALA A 255 8.06 -29.35 -0.80
CA ALA A 255 6.91 -29.84 -1.57
C ALA A 255 6.10 -28.70 -2.18
N PHE A 256 6.27 -27.48 -1.65
CA PHE A 256 5.56 -26.28 -2.06
C PHE A 256 6.55 -25.18 -2.45
N ASP A 257 6.18 -24.42 -3.49
CA ASP A 257 6.85 -23.22 -3.97
C ASP A 257 5.80 -22.23 -4.54
N ALA A 258 6.25 -21.16 -5.19
CA ALA A 258 5.37 -20.13 -5.76
C ALA A 258 4.39 -20.66 -6.83
N SER A 259 4.60 -21.85 -7.38
CA SER A 259 3.74 -22.45 -8.42
C SER A 259 2.56 -23.23 -7.87
N ASN A 260 2.59 -23.64 -6.61
CA ASN A 260 1.56 -24.51 -6.00
C ASN A 260 1.19 -24.13 -4.55
N GLY A 261 1.52 -22.91 -4.13
CA GLY A 261 1.16 -22.34 -2.84
C GLY A 261 -0.21 -21.68 -2.79
N TYR A 262 -0.40 -20.82 -1.78
CA TYR A 262 -1.64 -20.10 -1.52
C TYR A 262 -1.83 -18.82 -2.35
N VAL A 263 -0.73 -18.20 -2.78
CA VAL A 263 -0.71 -16.88 -3.41
C VAL A 263 0.19 -16.92 -4.64
N HIS A 264 -0.23 -16.26 -5.71
CA HIS A 264 0.49 -16.24 -6.97
C HIS A 264 0.69 -14.81 -7.47
N TYR A 265 1.94 -14.46 -7.75
CA TYR A 265 2.30 -13.23 -8.46
C TYR A 265 2.40 -13.53 -9.95
N VAL A 266 1.60 -12.85 -10.77
CA VAL A 266 1.51 -13.08 -12.22
C VAL A 266 1.77 -11.75 -12.93
N PRO A 267 3.04 -11.44 -13.29
CA PRO A 267 3.36 -10.30 -14.13
C PRO A 267 2.67 -10.41 -15.49
N ASP A 268 2.27 -9.29 -16.07
CA ASP A 268 1.81 -9.29 -17.46
C ASP A 268 2.97 -9.61 -18.42
N ALA A 269 2.64 -10.14 -19.59
CA ALA A 269 3.64 -10.50 -20.60
C ALA A 269 4.50 -9.30 -21.06
N ASP A 270 4.00 -8.08 -20.91
CA ASP A 270 4.66 -6.84 -21.28
C ASP A 270 5.02 -5.96 -20.06
N SER A 271 5.03 -6.51 -18.84
CA SER A 271 5.41 -5.81 -17.59
C SER A 271 6.77 -5.12 -17.69
N ASP A 272 7.64 -5.63 -18.56
CA ASP A 272 9.01 -5.18 -18.77
C ASP A 272 9.12 -4.16 -19.90
N THR A 273 8.02 -3.52 -20.26
CA THR A 273 8.03 -2.45 -21.25
C THR A 273 8.31 -1.11 -20.57
N PHE A 274 9.29 -0.37 -21.05
CA PHE A 274 9.51 1.02 -20.67
C PHE A 274 8.34 1.88 -21.10
N LEU A 275 7.62 2.46 -20.14
CA LEU A 275 6.67 3.54 -20.37
C LEU A 275 7.28 4.87 -19.98
N TYR A 276 6.78 5.94 -20.61
CA TYR A 276 6.97 7.27 -20.07
C TYR A 276 6.32 7.30 -18.67
N SER A 277 7.14 7.56 -17.67
CA SER A 277 6.70 7.67 -16.28
C SER A 277 7.45 8.83 -15.67
N GLN A 278 6.74 9.89 -15.32
CA GLN A 278 7.35 11.06 -14.72
C GLN A 278 6.29 11.82 -13.95
N SER A 279 6.62 12.26 -12.74
CA SER A 279 5.80 13.23 -12.02
C SER A 279 5.60 14.51 -12.84
N SER A 280 4.53 15.22 -12.50
CA SER A 280 4.29 16.61 -12.89
C SER A 280 5.51 17.50 -12.61
N TYR A 281 6.32 17.13 -11.61
CA TYR A 281 7.59 17.75 -11.29
C TYR A 281 8.74 16.87 -11.79
N ARG A 282 9.39 17.27 -12.89
CA ARG A 282 10.43 16.47 -13.56
C ARG A 282 11.53 15.97 -12.60
N SER A 283 11.90 16.74 -11.58
CA SER A 283 12.97 16.35 -10.65
C SER A 283 12.53 15.35 -9.58
N TYR A 284 11.25 15.04 -9.41
CA TYR A 284 10.79 14.22 -8.28
C TYR A 284 10.93 12.74 -8.62
N GLY A 285 11.64 12.02 -7.75
CA GLY A 285 11.96 10.61 -7.96
C GLY A 285 12.74 10.36 -9.25
N ALA A 286 13.52 11.35 -9.70
CA ALA A 286 14.07 11.38 -11.05
C ALA A 286 14.91 10.14 -11.41
N THR A 287 14.53 9.46 -12.48
CA THR A 287 15.22 8.28 -13.01
C THR A 287 15.99 8.58 -14.30
N TYR A 288 16.57 7.55 -14.91
CA TYR A 288 17.24 7.62 -16.20
C TYR A 288 16.28 8.03 -17.32
N GLU A 289 16.79 8.80 -18.28
CA GLU A 289 16.05 9.15 -19.49
C GLU A 289 16.45 8.24 -20.66
N GLY A 290 15.48 7.77 -21.43
CA GLY A 290 15.74 6.80 -22.49
C GLY A 290 14.56 6.58 -23.42
N ALA A 291 14.61 5.45 -24.13
CA ALA A 291 13.56 5.02 -25.03
C ALA A 291 12.31 4.55 -24.24
N TYR A 292 11.13 4.88 -24.74
CA TYR A 292 9.86 4.50 -24.11
C TYR A 292 8.80 4.17 -25.15
N LEU A 293 7.87 3.28 -24.80
CA LEU A 293 6.70 3.01 -25.59
C LEU A 293 5.70 4.15 -25.36
N ASP A 294 5.33 4.84 -26.45
CA ASP A 294 4.24 5.80 -26.43
C ASP A 294 2.90 5.06 -26.52
N PRO A 295 2.08 5.05 -25.45
CA PRO A 295 0.82 4.31 -25.45
C PRO A 295 -0.19 4.87 -26.46
N ALA A 296 -0.11 6.15 -26.82
CA ALA A 296 -1.05 6.76 -27.77
C ALA A 296 -0.83 6.27 -29.20
N THR A 297 0.41 5.93 -29.55
CA THR A 297 0.78 5.46 -30.90
C THR A 297 1.12 3.98 -30.95
N GLY A 298 1.38 3.35 -29.81
CA GLY A 298 1.90 1.98 -29.71
C GLY A 298 3.32 1.85 -30.27
N THR A 299 4.07 2.94 -30.38
CA THR A 299 5.41 2.96 -30.99
C THR A 299 6.52 3.22 -29.99
N CYS A 300 7.65 2.53 -30.16
CA CYS A 300 8.84 2.75 -29.35
C CYS A 300 9.57 4.02 -29.81
N VAL A 301 9.60 5.04 -28.96
CA VAL A 301 10.30 6.31 -29.20
C VAL A 301 11.76 6.14 -28.80
N ILE A 302 12.66 6.08 -29.78
CA ILE A 302 14.10 5.82 -29.58
C ILE A 302 15.00 7.03 -29.88
N ASP A 303 14.43 8.12 -30.39
CA ASP A 303 15.17 9.34 -30.72
C ASP A 303 15.73 9.96 -29.42
N PRO A 304 17.07 10.07 -29.26
CA PRO A 304 17.68 10.63 -28.07
C PRO A 304 17.23 12.07 -27.78
N ALA A 305 16.86 12.85 -28.81
CA ALA A 305 16.33 14.20 -28.63
C ALA A 305 14.93 14.23 -27.98
N LYS A 306 14.24 13.09 -27.94
CA LYS A 306 12.92 12.88 -27.33
C LYS A 306 12.97 11.96 -26.12
N ALA A 307 14.17 11.63 -25.62
CA ALA A 307 14.32 10.80 -24.44
C ALA A 307 13.55 11.40 -23.27
N LYS A 308 12.88 10.53 -22.52
CA LYS A 308 12.12 10.90 -21.32
C LYS A 308 12.46 9.95 -20.20
N GLN A 309 12.15 10.36 -18.97
CA GLN A 309 12.18 9.44 -17.84
C GLN A 309 11.27 8.26 -18.12
N HIS A 310 11.83 7.07 -17.97
CA HIS A 310 11.16 5.82 -18.29
C HIS A 310 11.30 4.82 -17.16
N ARG A 311 10.28 3.99 -16.98
CA ARG A 311 10.28 2.89 -16.01
C ARG A 311 9.52 1.71 -16.62
N PRO A 312 9.82 0.48 -16.20
CA PRO A 312 8.99 -0.66 -16.57
C PRO A 312 7.52 -0.44 -16.18
N LYS A 313 6.59 -1.06 -16.91
CA LYS A 313 5.16 -1.04 -16.59
C LYS A 313 4.90 -1.54 -15.18
N ASP A 314 5.58 -2.64 -14.82
CA ASP A 314 5.42 -3.31 -13.52
C ASP A 314 3.98 -3.72 -13.23
N THR A 315 3.20 -3.99 -14.29
CA THR A 315 1.82 -4.45 -14.22
C THR A 315 1.78 -5.93 -13.88
N ALA A 316 0.84 -6.31 -13.03
CA ALA A 316 0.72 -7.68 -12.54
C ALA A 316 -0.66 -7.97 -11.99
N TRP A 317 -0.92 -9.27 -11.79
CA TRP A 317 -1.99 -9.76 -10.94
C TRP A 317 -1.40 -10.42 -9.70
N VAL A 318 -2.06 -10.24 -8.55
CA VAL A 318 -1.87 -11.11 -7.39
C VAL A 318 -3.13 -11.92 -7.20
N LYS A 319 -3.02 -13.25 -7.18
CA LYS A 319 -4.17 -14.14 -7.12
C LYS A 319 -4.07 -15.11 -5.95
N THR A 320 -5.17 -15.26 -5.24
CA THR A 320 -5.43 -16.33 -4.26
C THR A 320 -6.73 -17.04 -4.65
N PRO A 321 -7.04 -18.20 -4.05
CA PRO A 321 -8.34 -18.83 -4.26
C PRO A 321 -9.51 -17.93 -3.88
N ARG A 322 -9.31 -16.97 -2.97
CA ARG A 322 -10.35 -16.11 -2.40
C ARG A 322 -10.43 -14.73 -3.05
N TYR A 323 -9.34 -14.16 -3.52
CA TYR A 323 -9.34 -12.83 -4.13
C TYR A 323 -8.31 -12.70 -5.26
N GLU A 324 -8.48 -11.69 -6.11
CA GLU A 324 -7.43 -11.21 -7.01
C GLU A 324 -7.32 -9.68 -6.99
N PHE A 325 -6.08 -9.19 -7.05
CA PHE A 325 -5.72 -7.78 -7.17
C PHE A 325 -5.07 -7.50 -8.52
N ARG A 326 -5.45 -6.39 -9.14
CA ARG A 326 -4.78 -5.84 -10.33
C ARG A 326 -3.82 -4.71 -9.95
N TYR A 327 -2.59 -4.79 -10.45
CA TYR A 327 -1.66 -3.66 -10.50
C TYR A 327 -1.56 -3.14 -11.93
N ASP A 328 -1.97 -1.88 -12.13
CA ASP A 328 -1.73 -1.12 -13.37
C ASP A 328 -0.53 -0.16 -13.25
N GLY A 329 0.27 -0.35 -12.22
CA GLY A 329 1.52 0.37 -12.02
C GLY A 329 2.11 0.07 -10.66
N ARG A 330 2.98 0.97 -10.20
CA ARG A 330 3.74 0.79 -8.95
C ARG A 330 2.92 1.10 -7.71
N TRP A 331 2.22 2.24 -7.71
CA TRP A 331 1.26 2.61 -6.66
C TRP A 331 -0.18 2.22 -6.97
N LEU A 332 -0.50 2.04 -8.25
CA LEU A 332 -1.87 1.94 -8.74
C LEU A 332 -2.38 0.50 -8.65
N MET A 333 -3.40 0.30 -7.81
CA MET A 333 -4.26 -0.87 -7.82
C MET A 333 -5.65 -0.45 -8.28
N THR A 334 -6.16 -1.11 -9.31
CA THR A 334 -7.35 -0.69 -10.06
C THR A 334 -8.44 -1.73 -10.07
N GLU A 335 -8.17 -2.95 -9.63
CA GLU A 335 -9.21 -3.96 -9.51
C GLU A 335 -8.99 -4.82 -8.27
N ILE A 336 -10.08 -5.12 -7.58
CA ILE A 336 -10.18 -6.16 -6.55
C ILE A 336 -11.40 -6.99 -6.84
N ARG A 337 -11.21 -8.30 -6.94
CA ARG A 337 -12.33 -9.24 -7.08
C ARG A 337 -12.26 -10.27 -5.99
N VAL A 338 -13.40 -10.56 -5.38
CA VAL A 338 -13.54 -11.55 -4.32
C VAL A 338 -14.37 -12.72 -4.83
N ALA A 339 -13.92 -13.94 -4.55
CA ALA A 339 -14.63 -15.16 -4.88
C ALA A 339 -15.76 -15.39 -3.88
N SER A 340 -16.93 -15.79 -4.38
CA SER A 340 -17.97 -16.38 -3.51
C SER A 340 -17.46 -17.69 -2.88
N PRO A 341 -18.04 -18.17 -1.77
CA PRO A 341 -17.60 -19.43 -1.15
C PRO A 341 -17.58 -20.63 -2.11
N ALA A 342 -18.52 -20.68 -3.07
CA ALA A 342 -18.56 -21.72 -4.09
C ALA A 342 -17.41 -21.60 -5.10
N GLN A 343 -17.05 -20.38 -5.50
CA GLN A 343 -15.93 -20.10 -6.38
C GLN A 343 -14.60 -20.35 -5.68
N GLU A 344 -14.44 -19.92 -4.44
CA GLU A 344 -13.24 -20.19 -3.63
C GLU A 344 -12.99 -21.70 -3.51
N GLN A 345 -14.02 -22.48 -3.18
CA GLN A 345 -13.92 -23.94 -3.11
C GLN A 345 -13.55 -24.56 -4.46
N ALA A 346 -14.07 -24.02 -5.57
CA ALA A 346 -13.69 -24.46 -6.91
C ALA A 346 -12.24 -24.09 -7.24
N ASN A 347 -11.79 -22.87 -6.91
CA ASN A 347 -10.44 -22.39 -7.11
C ASN A 347 -9.43 -23.24 -6.31
N LEU A 348 -9.72 -23.55 -5.05
CA LEU A 348 -8.91 -24.41 -4.17
C LEU A 348 -8.69 -25.83 -4.73
N THR A 349 -9.66 -26.37 -5.46
CA THR A 349 -9.56 -27.71 -6.06
C THR A 349 -8.97 -27.69 -7.47
N THR A 350 -8.88 -26.51 -8.08
CA THR A 350 -8.38 -26.33 -9.44
C THR A 350 -6.92 -25.89 -9.38
N GLY A 351 -6.00 -26.79 -9.73
CA GLY A 351 -4.55 -26.51 -9.73
C GLY A 351 -4.07 -25.58 -10.85
N THR A 352 -4.93 -24.81 -11.50
CA THR A 352 -4.57 -23.92 -12.63
C THR A 352 -5.10 -22.52 -12.37
N VAL A 353 -4.21 -21.64 -11.90
CA VAL A 353 -4.51 -20.26 -11.47
C VAL A 353 -5.24 -19.44 -12.55
N SER A 354 -4.90 -19.61 -13.83
CA SER A 354 -5.54 -18.89 -14.93
C SER A 354 -7.01 -19.24 -15.17
N SER A 355 -7.50 -20.32 -14.56
CA SER A 355 -8.91 -20.76 -14.64
C SER A 355 -9.74 -20.38 -13.43
N TRP A 356 -9.14 -19.73 -12.43
CA TRP A 356 -9.86 -19.25 -11.25
C TRP A 356 -10.90 -18.20 -11.64
N THR A 357 -12.00 -18.18 -10.90
CA THR A 357 -13.12 -17.26 -11.14
C THR A 357 -13.48 -16.50 -9.87
N TYR A 358 -13.94 -15.26 -10.04
CA TYR A 358 -14.26 -14.32 -8.96
C TYR A 358 -15.58 -13.59 -9.24
N GLY A 359 -16.03 -12.78 -8.28
CA GLY A 359 -17.08 -11.79 -8.48
C GLY A 359 -16.66 -10.63 -9.39
N PRO A 360 -17.51 -9.60 -9.54
CA PRO A 360 -17.14 -8.38 -10.24
C PRO A 360 -16.04 -7.62 -9.49
N ASP A 361 -15.46 -6.64 -10.18
CA ASP A 361 -14.54 -5.69 -9.58
C ASP A 361 -15.25 -4.79 -8.56
N LEU A 362 -14.63 -4.62 -7.40
CA LEU A 362 -15.16 -3.93 -6.23
C LEU A 362 -14.66 -2.50 -6.13
N ILE A 363 -13.47 -2.19 -6.65
CA ILE A 363 -12.84 -0.88 -6.50
C ILE A 363 -12.68 -0.21 -7.86
N ASP A 364 -12.77 1.11 -7.90
CA ASP A 364 -12.28 1.88 -9.03
C ASP A 364 -10.75 1.95 -8.95
N GLN A 365 -10.24 2.37 -7.77
CA GLN A 365 -8.81 2.37 -7.50
C GLN A 365 -8.47 2.55 -6.02
N TRP A 366 -7.34 1.99 -5.62
CA TRP A 366 -6.65 2.43 -4.41
C TRP A 366 -5.92 3.73 -4.69
N LYS A 367 -6.22 4.74 -3.90
CA LYS A 367 -5.71 6.09 -4.09
C LYS A 367 -4.69 6.43 -3.02
N ALA A 368 -3.68 7.21 -3.39
CA ALA A 368 -2.81 7.86 -2.43
C ALA A 368 -2.28 9.19 -2.95
N ARG A 369 -2.27 10.18 -2.07
CA ARG A 369 -1.93 11.55 -2.43
C ARG A 369 -1.41 12.33 -1.24
N ALA A 370 -0.59 13.32 -1.58
CA ALA A 370 -0.28 14.39 -0.66
C ALA A 370 -1.32 15.49 -0.87
N PHE A 371 -1.88 16.00 0.21
CA PHE A 371 -2.94 17.00 0.22
C PHE A 371 -4.26 16.49 -0.35
N GLN A 372 -5.38 16.86 0.25
CA GLN A 372 -6.70 16.51 -0.29
C GLN A 372 -7.07 17.47 -1.41
N GLN A 373 -6.33 17.43 -2.52
CA GLN A 373 -6.48 18.45 -3.55
C GLN A 373 -7.61 18.11 -4.50
N ARG A 374 -8.45 19.11 -4.78
CA ARG A 374 -9.26 19.09 -6.00
C ARG A 374 -8.38 19.42 -7.21
N PRO A 375 -8.74 18.97 -8.42
CA PRO A 375 -8.12 19.45 -9.65
C PRO A 375 -8.01 20.98 -9.71
N GLY A 376 -6.80 21.49 -9.89
CA GLY A 376 -6.50 22.93 -9.92
C GLY A 376 -6.35 23.62 -8.55
N GLY A 377 -6.38 22.88 -7.44
CA GLY A 377 -6.10 23.38 -6.09
C GLY A 377 -4.69 23.99 -5.93
N GLN A 378 -4.52 24.88 -4.95
CA GLN A 378 -3.24 25.57 -4.69
C GLN A 378 -2.74 25.25 -3.28
N THR A 379 -1.50 24.76 -3.15
CA THR A 379 -0.78 24.67 -1.87
C THR A 379 0.62 25.31 -1.96
N PRO A 380 1.26 25.65 -0.82
CA PRO A 380 2.50 26.45 -0.82
C PRO A 380 3.73 25.76 -1.41
N CYS A 381 3.86 24.44 -1.30
CA CYS A 381 5.02 23.66 -1.74
C CYS A 381 4.85 23.13 -3.17
N CYS A 382 3.68 22.57 -3.46
CA CYS A 382 3.33 21.89 -4.71
C CYS A 382 1.89 22.24 -5.11
N GLY A 383 1.48 21.94 -6.34
CA GLY A 383 0.07 21.94 -6.76
C GLY A 383 -0.55 20.55 -6.55
N TYR A 384 -1.61 20.24 -7.31
CA TYR A 384 -2.30 18.94 -7.35
C TYR A 384 -1.34 17.73 -7.51
N GLU A 385 -1.36 16.80 -6.56
CA GLU A 385 -0.61 15.52 -6.55
C GLU A 385 -1.55 14.31 -6.41
N GLU A 386 -1.41 13.30 -7.28
CA GLU A 386 -2.23 12.07 -7.25
C GLU A 386 -1.43 10.79 -7.58
N GLU A 387 -2.05 9.62 -7.36
CA GLU A 387 -1.39 8.31 -7.40
C GLU A 387 -0.96 7.84 -8.80
N VAL A 388 -1.65 8.23 -9.87
CA VAL A 388 -1.41 7.82 -11.25
C VAL A 388 -0.22 8.55 -11.85
N ASN A 389 -0.25 9.88 -11.96
CA ASN A 389 0.83 10.63 -12.61
C ASN A 389 1.91 11.11 -11.64
N ASN A 390 1.57 11.53 -10.43
CA ASN A 390 2.56 12.11 -9.52
C ASN A 390 3.32 11.02 -8.75
N TRP A 391 2.64 10.26 -7.90
CA TRP A 391 3.29 9.21 -7.11
C TRP A 391 3.70 8.03 -7.99
N GLY A 392 2.78 7.58 -8.87
CA GLY A 392 3.07 6.62 -9.93
C GLY A 392 4.11 7.13 -10.92
N GLY A 393 4.21 8.42 -11.20
CA GLY A 393 5.25 8.93 -12.12
C GLY A 393 6.65 9.02 -11.52
N SER A 394 6.76 9.13 -10.19
CA SER A 394 8.03 9.34 -9.46
C SER A 394 8.54 8.10 -8.72
N SER A 395 7.73 7.07 -8.55
CA SER A 395 8.12 5.83 -7.87
C SER A 395 8.76 4.80 -8.79
N MET A 396 9.29 3.72 -8.23
CA MET A 396 9.60 2.48 -8.95
C MET A 396 9.24 1.26 -8.12
N LEU A 397 9.08 0.11 -8.77
CA LEU A 397 8.98 -1.14 -8.04
C LEU A 397 10.38 -1.44 -7.48
N MET A 398 10.50 -1.49 -6.15
CA MET A 398 11.74 -1.88 -5.49
C MET A 398 12.02 -3.34 -5.79
N GLY A 399 11.02 -4.19 -5.56
CA GLY A 399 11.09 -5.59 -5.94
C GLY A 399 9.86 -6.36 -5.51
N TRP A 400 9.85 -7.64 -5.87
CA TRP A 400 8.84 -8.59 -5.43
C TRP A 400 9.47 -9.95 -5.11
N ARG A 401 8.83 -10.68 -4.20
CA ARG A 401 9.16 -12.05 -3.81
C ARG A 401 7.88 -12.86 -3.76
N ALA A 402 7.88 -14.02 -4.42
CA ALA A 402 6.74 -14.93 -4.41
C ALA A 402 7.15 -16.27 -3.81
N GLY A 403 6.42 -16.73 -2.80
CA GLY A 403 6.60 -18.05 -2.23
C GLY A 403 5.27 -18.76 -2.00
N PRO A 404 5.30 -19.94 -1.38
CA PRO A 404 4.11 -20.77 -1.25
C PRO A 404 3.09 -20.24 -0.23
N VAL A 405 3.48 -19.30 0.63
CA VAL A 405 2.62 -18.77 1.71
C VAL A 405 2.15 -17.37 1.38
N ARG A 406 3.06 -16.53 0.86
CA ARG A 406 2.80 -15.12 0.62
C ARG A 406 3.58 -14.56 -0.56
N VAL A 407 3.04 -13.48 -1.13
CA VAL A 407 3.75 -12.60 -2.06
C VAL A 407 4.08 -11.30 -1.34
N ILE A 408 5.33 -10.84 -1.44
CA ILE A 408 5.79 -9.57 -0.90
C ILE A 408 6.13 -8.68 -2.09
N ARG A 409 5.60 -7.47 -2.13
CA ARG A 409 5.85 -6.46 -3.15
C ARG A 409 6.19 -5.14 -2.48
N ALA A 410 7.23 -4.45 -2.93
CA ALA A 410 7.63 -3.17 -2.34
C ALA A 410 7.80 -2.08 -3.39
N THR A 411 7.16 -0.94 -3.19
CA THR A 411 7.27 0.26 -4.03
C THR A 411 8.19 1.27 -3.37
N TRP A 412 9.16 1.80 -4.12
CA TRP A 412 10.12 2.81 -3.67
C TRP A 412 9.85 4.16 -4.33
N GLY A 413 9.58 5.15 -3.48
CA GLY A 413 9.43 6.55 -3.81
C GLY A 413 7.97 6.93 -4.02
N ALA A 414 7.67 8.19 -3.80
CA ALA A 414 6.41 8.85 -4.13
C ALA A 414 6.72 10.31 -4.47
N ASP A 415 5.70 11.04 -4.94
CA ASP A 415 5.85 12.48 -5.11
C ASP A 415 6.07 13.06 -3.71
N SER A 416 6.98 14.04 -3.59
CA SER A 416 7.31 14.64 -2.29
C SER A 416 7.96 13.70 -1.24
N SER A 417 8.24 12.42 -1.59
CA SER A 417 8.83 11.39 -0.71
C SER A 417 9.85 10.50 -1.45
N THR A 418 11.13 10.89 -1.46
CA THR A 418 12.14 10.26 -2.34
C THR A 418 12.44 8.80 -1.98
N ASN A 419 12.62 8.50 -0.69
CA ASN A 419 12.95 7.14 -0.21
C ASN A 419 11.78 6.46 0.49
N ASN A 420 10.53 6.88 0.24
CA ASN A 420 9.33 6.20 0.74
C ASN A 420 9.36 4.72 0.38
N ILE A 421 8.96 3.84 1.30
CA ILE A 421 8.77 2.42 0.97
C ILE A 421 7.40 1.96 1.42
N ARG A 422 6.55 1.64 0.44
CA ARG A 422 5.29 0.92 0.65
C ARG A 422 5.52 -0.56 0.38
N THR A 423 5.38 -1.39 1.41
CA THR A 423 5.48 -2.85 1.32
C THR A 423 4.10 -3.47 1.47
N GLU A 424 3.76 -4.35 0.55
CA GLU A 424 2.48 -5.03 0.44
C GLU A 424 2.74 -6.54 0.56
N VAL A 425 2.14 -7.18 1.55
CA VAL A 425 2.30 -8.62 1.80
C VAL A 425 0.94 -9.30 1.66
N PHE A 426 0.81 -10.10 0.60
CA PHE A 426 -0.39 -10.83 0.26
C PHE A 426 -0.33 -12.24 0.81
N TYR A 427 -1.30 -12.60 1.65
CA TYR A 427 -1.56 -13.95 2.16
C TYR A 427 -2.83 -14.52 1.54
N ARG A 428 -3.14 -15.80 1.80
CA ARG A 428 -4.34 -16.45 1.25
C ARG A 428 -5.63 -15.63 1.42
N ASP A 429 -5.82 -15.05 2.60
CA ASP A 429 -7.05 -14.41 3.04
C ASP A 429 -6.88 -12.94 3.46
N GLU A 430 -5.67 -12.40 3.39
CA GLU A 430 -5.33 -11.09 4.00
C GLU A 430 -4.26 -10.35 3.18
N LEU A 431 -4.30 -9.02 3.19
CA LEU A 431 -3.26 -8.13 2.67
C LEU A 431 -2.74 -7.26 3.81
N HIS A 432 -1.42 -7.24 4.03
CA HIS A 432 -0.77 -6.27 4.92
C HIS A 432 -0.13 -5.16 4.08
N GLN A 433 -0.49 -3.91 4.34
CA GLN A 433 0.19 -2.74 3.78
C GLN A 433 1.01 -2.04 4.86
N LEU A 434 2.30 -1.85 4.61
CA LEU A 434 3.22 -1.17 5.51
C LEU A 434 3.86 0.01 4.77
N ASP A 435 3.63 1.23 5.24
CA ASP A 435 4.26 2.42 4.68
C ASP A 435 5.33 2.99 5.61
N ASN A 436 6.56 3.07 5.12
CA ASN A 436 7.69 3.70 5.77
C ASN A 436 7.79 5.15 5.27
N LEU A 437 6.89 5.98 5.80
CA LEU A 437 6.66 7.33 5.30
C LEU A 437 7.87 8.26 5.51
N ARG A 438 8.45 8.77 4.41
CA ARG A 438 9.68 9.60 4.40
C ARG A 438 9.49 10.91 3.63
N VAL A 439 8.51 11.68 4.07
CA VAL A 439 8.06 12.92 3.42
C VAL A 439 8.74 14.17 3.96
N HIS A 440 8.72 15.24 3.18
CA HIS A 440 9.03 16.58 3.68
C HIS A 440 7.93 17.13 4.61
N VAL A 441 8.18 18.31 5.20
CA VAL A 441 7.19 18.97 6.08
C VAL A 441 5.90 19.25 5.31
N ILE A 442 4.78 18.71 5.81
CA ILE A 442 3.44 18.94 5.28
C ILE A 442 2.86 20.23 5.90
N PRO A 443 2.30 21.16 5.09
CA PRO A 443 1.53 22.30 5.56
C PRO A 443 0.58 21.98 6.72
N PRO A 444 0.44 22.88 7.71
CA PRO A 444 -0.56 22.70 8.75
C PRO A 444 -1.96 22.69 8.13
N PHE A 445 -2.84 21.82 8.65
CA PHE A 445 -4.25 21.62 8.24
C PHE A 445 -4.51 20.70 7.03
N ASP A 446 -3.51 19.99 6.52
CA ASP A 446 -3.68 19.04 5.42
C ASP A 446 -2.79 17.81 5.66
N GLY A 447 -3.00 16.74 4.91
CA GLY A 447 -2.47 15.41 5.22
C GLY A 447 -1.84 14.64 4.06
N ILE A 448 -1.39 13.43 4.38
CA ILE A 448 -1.15 12.37 3.40
C ILE A 448 -2.35 11.42 3.50
N TYR A 449 -2.92 11.08 2.35
CA TYR A 449 -4.14 10.30 2.26
C TYR A 449 -3.88 8.99 1.53
N SER A 450 -4.49 7.92 2.02
CA SER A 450 -4.63 6.64 1.33
C SER A 450 -6.05 6.15 1.55
N GLN A 451 -6.73 5.70 0.50
CA GLN A 451 -8.15 5.33 0.54
C GLN A 451 -8.46 4.28 -0.52
N TRP A 452 -9.53 3.52 -0.29
CA TRP A 452 -10.09 2.59 -1.27
C TRP A 452 -11.30 3.25 -1.93
N ASP A 453 -11.21 3.62 -3.20
CA ASP A 453 -12.39 4.11 -3.92
C ASP A 453 -13.17 2.95 -4.51
N TYR A 454 -14.43 2.78 -4.11
CA TYR A 454 -15.25 1.64 -4.52
C TYR A 454 -16.00 1.96 -5.81
N ASN A 455 -16.16 0.95 -6.67
CA ASN A 455 -17.03 1.09 -7.82
C ASN A 455 -18.49 1.29 -7.36
N ALA A 456 -19.25 2.11 -8.09
CA ALA A 456 -20.62 2.44 -7.71
C ALA A 456 -21.52 1.21 -7.60
N GLY A 457 -22.25 1.13 -6.49
CA GLY A 457 -23.18 0.05 -6.19
C GLY A 457 -22.55 -1.33 -5.92
N LYS A 458 -21.21 -1.41 -5.74
CA LYS A 458 -20.55 -2.67 -5.33
C LYS A 458 -20.55 -2.86 -3.83
N MET A 459 -20.24 -1.80 -3.09
CA MET A 459 -20.41 -1.71 -1.64
C MET A 459 -21.66 -0.89 -1.34
N THR A 460 -22.34 -1.25 -0.26
CA THR A 460 -23.65 -0.67 0.10
C THR A 460 -23.72 -0.22 1.55
N GLU A 461 -22.78 -0.65 2.38
CA GLU A 461 -22.75 -0.32 3.80
C GLU A 461 -21.30 -0.29 4.31
N TYR A 462 -20.97 0.73 5.09
CA TYR A 462 -19.70 0.89 5.80
C TYR A 462 -19.93 0.77 7.30
N TYR A 463 -19.05 0.04 7.98
CA TYR A 463 -19.07 -0.17 9.42
C TYR A 463 -17.70 0.13 10.01
N ASN A 464 -17.72 0.63 11.24
CA ASN A 464 -16.53 0.73 12.09
C ASN A 464 -16.97 0.69 13.57
N PRO A 465 -16.06 0.73 14.55
CA PRO A 465 -16.42 0.76 15.97
C PRO A 465 -17.33 1.92 16.42
N TYR A 466 -17.39 3.02 15.66
CA TYR A 466 -18.14 4.24 15.94
C TYR A 466 -19.52 4.24 15.26
N GLN A 467 -19.62 3.59 14.11
CA GLN A 467 -20.83 3.34 13.34
C GLN A 467 -21.13 1.83 13.26
N PRO A 468 -21.40 1.16 14.39
CA PRO A 468 -21.60 -0.29 14.42
C PRO A 468 -22.91 -0.74 13.75
N GLN A 469 -23.87 0.18 13.57
CA GLN A 469 -25.12 -0.07 12.85
C GLN A 469 -24.99 0.13 11.33
N GLY A 470 -23.82 0.58 10.88
CA GLY A 470 -23.54 0.89 9.48
C GLY A 470 -24.03 2.27 9.05
N VAL A 471 -23.34 2.83 8.07
CA VAL A 471 -23.79 3.96 7.24
C VAL A 471 -23.90 3.47 5.80
N LYS A 472 -24.76 4.11 5.00
CA LYS A 472 -24.99 3.66 3.62
C LYS A 472 -23.85 4.15 2.72
N VAL A 473 -23.49 3.31 1.76
CA VAL A 473 -22.66 3.73 0.63
C VAL A 473 -23.63 3.99 -0.53
N ASP A 474 -24.11 5.22 -0.61
CA ASP A 474 -25.10 5.70 -1.59
C ASP A 474 -24.67 6.95 -2.38
N GLY A 475 -23.40 7.33 -2.28
CA GLY A 475 -22.83 8.49 -2.96
C GLY A 475 -23.23 9.84 -2.36
N GLN A 476 -23.79 9.85 -1.14
CA GLN A 476 -24.08 11.07 -0.38
C GLN A 476 -23.26 11.16 0.91
N ASN A 477 -22.67 12.33 1.13
CA ASN A 477 -21.76 12.54 2.24
C ASN A 477 -22.48 12.38 3.60
N ASP A 478 -22.03 11.42 4.41
CA ASP A 478 -22.56 11.15 5.75
C ASP A 478 -21.87 11.97 6.85
N GLU A 479 -20.74 12.62 6.56
CA GLU A 479 -19.96 13.38 7.54
C GLU A 479 -20.57 14.74 7.90
N ILE A 480 -20.48 15.12 9.18
CA ILE A 480 -21.02 16.37 9.70
C ILE A 480 -20.31 17.60 9.13
N PHE A 481 -19.00 17.51 8.94
CA PHE A 481 -18.18 18.63 8.47
C PHE A 481 -17.93 18.58 6.97
N GLY A 482 -17.84 17.38 6.39
CA GLY A 482 -17.59 17.12 4.98
C GLY A 482 -16.42 17.91 4.40
N ASN A 483 -16.46 18.09 3.09
CA ASN A 483 -15.46 18.88 2.37
C ASN A 483 -15.57 20.39 2.67
N ASN A 484 -14.48 20.93 3.20
CA ASN A 484 -14.31 22.34 3.48
C ASN A 484 -13.31 22.97 2.50
N LYS A 485 -13.79 23.90 1.69
CA LYS A 485 -12.92 24.73 0.85
C LYS A 485 -12.23 25.79 1.69
N MET A 486 -10.99 25.52 2.06
CA MET A 486 -10.14 26.42 2.82
C MET A 486 -9.28 27.31 1.92
N ARG A 487 -9.32 28.63 2.18
CA ARG A 487 -8.47 29.64 1.58
C ARG A 487 -7.61 30.31 2.66
N ILE A 488 -6.29 30.23 2.54
CA ILE A 488 -5.31 30.95 3.36
C ILE A 488 -4.29 31.60 2.42
N CYS A 489 -4.49 32.88 2.12
CA CYS A 489 -3.60 33.65 1.26
C CYS A 489 -3.14 34.92 1.99
N GLY A 490 -2.12 35.60 1.46
CA GLY A 490 -1.59 36.83 2.07
C GLY A 490 -2.59 38.00 2.14
N ASP A 491 -3.68 37.92 1.37
CA ASP A 491 -4.73 38.93 1.22
C ASP A 491 -6.07 38.53 1.89
N GLY A 492 -6.15 37.36 2.52
CA GLY A 492 -7.36 36.92 3.20
C GLY A 492 -7.37 35.45 3.59
N VAL A 493 -8.28 35.13 4.51
CA VAL A 493 -8.57 33.76 4.97
C VAL A 493 -10.07 33.49 4.81
N GLY A 494 -10.44 32.30 4.36
CA GLY A 494 -11.83 31.88 4.35
C GLY A 494 -11.99 30.37 4.43
N ASN A 495 -13.16 29.95 4.87
CA ASN A 495 -13.67 28.59 4.74
C ASN A 495 -15.04 28.65 4.06
N GLN A 496 -15.31 27.74 3.15
CA GLN A 496 -16.59 27.54 2.50
C GLN A 496 -16.91 26.06 2.51
N THR A 497 -18.03 25.69 3.11
CA THR A 497 -18.56 24.32 2.98
C THR A 497 -19.13 24.17 1.57
N SER A 498 -18.59 23.23 0.78
CA SER A 498 -19.08 22.93 -0.58
C SER A 498 -20.30 22.02 -0.58
N ASP A 499 -20.59 21.38 0.55
CA ASP A 499 -21.70 20.45 0.72
C ASP A 499 -23.07 21.18 0.77
N PRO A 500 -24.06 20.79 -0.06
CA PRO A 500 -25.42 21.31 0.02
C PRO A 500 -26.17 20.98 1.34
N THR A 501 -25.66 20.07 2.19
CA THR A 501 -26.36 19.58 3.39
C THR A 501 -25.49 19.44 4.66
N PRO A 502 -24.84 20.51 5.17
CA PRO A 502 -24.04 20.41 6.39
C PRO A 502 -24.92 20.19 7.63
N VAL A 503 -24.63 19.13 8.40
CA VAL A 503 -25.35 18.78 9.65
C VAL A 503 -25.12 19.83 10.75
N VAL A 504 -23.96 20.51 10.75
CA VAL A 504 -23.64 21.64 11.66
C VAL A 504 -23.58 22.97 10.91
N GLY A 505 -24.50 23.20 9.97
CA GLY A 505 -24.71 24.48 9.31
C GLY A 505 -23.54 24.92 8.41
N PRO A 506 -23.77 25.84 7.45
CA PRO A 506 -22.71 26.30 6.58
C PRO A 506 -21.66 27.08 7.38
N LEU A 507 -20.48 26.50 7.57
CA LEU A 507 -19.29 27.16 8.10
C LEU A 507 -18.64 28.03 7.01
N THR A 508 -19.45 28.88 6.38
CA THR A 508 -18.96 29.87 5.43
C THR A 508 -18.54 31.13 6.17
N ALA A 509 -17.23 31.34 6.27
CA ALA A 509 -16.66 32.54 6.88
C ALA A 509 -15.45 33.00 6.07
N SER A 510 -15.37 34.29 5.74
CA SER A 510 -14.23 34.85 5.03
C SER A 510 -13.86 36.23 5.54
N VAL A 511 -12.56 36.49 5.66
CA VAL A 511 -11.98 37.79 5.99
C VAL A 511 -10.94 38.13 4.93
N GLY A 512 -11.14 39.21 4.19
CA GLY A 512 -10.25 39.64 3.09
C GLY A 512 -10.78 39.26 1.71
N ALA A 513 -9.88 39.09 0.74
CA ALA A 513 -10.24 38.73 -0.63
C ALA A 513 -10.84 37.32 -0.74
N THR A 514 -11.70 37.12 -1.73
CA THR A 514 -12.29 35.82 -2.10
C THR A 514 -11.75 35.36 -3.47
N GLY A 515 -11.84 34.06 -3.77
CA GLY A 515 -11.30 33.47 -5.02
C GLY A 515 -9.91 32.88 -4.84
N ASP A 516 -9.14 32.73 -5.93
CA ASP A 516 -7.82 32.10 -5.86
C ASP A 516 -6.78 32.93 -5.10
N CYS A 517 -5.68 32.30 -4.67
CA CYS A 517 -4.58 33.05 -4.07
C CYS A 517 -3.85 33.85 -5.16
N SER A 518 -3.90 35.18 -5.06
CA SER A 518 -3.16 36.09 -5.92
C SER A 518 -1.89 36.60 -5.23
N GLY A 519 -0.77 36.68 -5.97
CA GLY A 519 0.48 37.29 -5.47
C GLY A 519 1.68 36.33 -5.34
N PRO A 520 2.85 36.84 -4.86
CA PRO A 520 4.13 36.13 -4.88
C PRO A 520 4.29 35.06 -3.78
N THR A 521 3.43 35.05 -2.77
CA THR A 521 3.37 34.00 -1.75
C THR A 521 2.29 33.01 -2.12
N LYS A 522 2.66 31.78 -2.49
CA LYS A 522 1.71 30.67 -2.67
C LYS A 522 0.96 30.45 -1.35
N GLY A 523 -0.36 30.58 -1.37
CA GLY A 523 -1.23 30.28 -0.23
C GLY A 523 -1.85 28.89 -0.36
N VAL A 524 -2.75 28.58 0.56
CA VAL A 524 -3.63 27.41 0.47
C VAL A 524 -4.95 27.87 -0.14
N ASN A 525 -5.42 27.25 -1.21
CA ASN A 525 -6.78 27.40 -1.72
C ASN A 525 -7.20 26.03 -2.23
N ASN A 526 -7.76 25.24 -1.33
CA ASN A 526 -7.99 23.84 -1.54
C ASN A 526 -9.21 23.35 -0.77
N ASP A 527 -9.72 22.21 -1.22
CA ASP A 527 -10.70 21.40 -0.51
C ASP A 527 -9.96 20.59 0.57
N ILE A 528 -10.55 20.43 1.74
CA ILE A 528 -9.94 19.73 2.87
C ILE A 528 -11.05 18.99 3.58
N ASP A 529 -10.86 17.69 3.77
CA ASP A 529 -11.73 16.93 4.64
C ASP A 529 -11.26 17.06 6.07
N THR A 530 -12.20 17.45 6.92
CA THR A 530 -11.93 17.61 8.33
C THR A 530 -12.52 16.43 9.05
N TYR A 531 -11.65 15.59 9.63
CA TYR A 531 -12.00 14.44 10.46
C TYR A 531 -13.29 14.65 11.26
N ASP A 532 -14.27 13.78 11.02
CA ASP A 532 -15.51 13.72 11.78
C ASP A 532 -15.39 12.73 12.96
N PRO A 533 -15.30 13.22 14.22
CA PRO A 533 -15.22 12.37 15.40
C PRO A 533 -16.53 11.62 15.71
N THR A 534 -17.62 11.90 15.00
CA THR A 534 -18.87 11.14 15.10
C THR A 534 -18.90 9.95 14.16
N LEU A 535 -18.10 9.98 13.09
CA LEU A 535 -18.03 8.92 12.11
C LEU A 535 -16.83 8.00 12.35
N SER A 536 -15.68 8.56 12.75
CA SER A 536 -14.42 7.83 12.92
C SER A 536 -13.74 8.16 14.26
N GLY A 537 -12.82 7.29 14.71
CA GLY A 537 -12.06 7.46 15.95
C GLY A 537 -10.65 8.01 15.77
N PRO A 538 -9.97 8.49 16.83
CA PRO A 538 -8.56 8.85 16.75
C PRO A 538 -7.67 7.62 16.48
N ASP A 539 -6.60 7.81 15.70
CA ASP A 539 -5.67 6.72 15.39
C ASP A 539 -4.84 6.22 16.57
N GLY A 540 -4.39 4.98 16.45
CA GLY A 540 -3.64 4.26 17.48
C GLY A 540 -4.52 3.44 18.43
N THR A 541 -5.81 3.33 18.14
CA THR A 541 -6.73 2.35 18.75
C THR A 541 -6.87 1.12 17.84
N LEU A 542 -7.50 0.03 18.31
CA LEU A 542 -7.83 -1.15 17.48
C LEU A 542 -8.99 -0.83 16.52
N ASN A 543 -8.86 0.24 15.75
CA ASN A 543 -9.83 0.62 14.73
C ASN A 543 -9.77 -0.37 13.57
N TRP A 544 -10.94 -0.69 13.06
CA TRP A 544 -11.15 -1.50 11.87
C TRP A 544 -12.25 -0.83 11.06
N GLU A 545 -12.18 -1.02 9.76
CA GLU A 545 -13.17 -0.55 8.81
C GLU A 545 -13.68 -1.76 8.04
N GLU A 546 -14.99 -1.85 7.84
CA GLU A 546 -15.63 -2.93 7.10
C GLU A 546 -16.57 -2.33 6.07
N THR A 547 -16.37 -2.67 4.80
CA THR A 547 -17.31 -2.35 3.73
C THR A 547 -17.96 -3.63 3.23
N ALA A 548 -19.29 -3.60 3.08
CA ALA A 548 -20.09 -4.76 2.72
C ALA A 548 -21.01 -4.47 1.54
N GLY A 549 -21.19 -5.49 0.70
CA GLY A 549 -22.09 -5.44 -0.44
C GLY A 549 -22.48 -6.83 -0.95
N PRO A 550 -23.27 -6.92 -2.04
CA PRO A 550 -23.72 -8.19 -2.60
C PRO A 550 -22.59 -9.10 -3.10
N TYR A 551 -21.38 -8.58 -3.25
CA TYR A 551 -20.24 -9.28 -3.84
C TYR A 551 -19.13 -9.62 -2.84
N GLY A 552 -19.29 -9.27 -1.57
CA GLY A 552 -18.33 -9.59 -0.53
C GLY A 552 -18.31 -8.59 0.61
N ILE A 553 -17.37 -8.84 1.52
CA ILE A 553 -17.03 -7.97 2.64
C ILE A 553 -15.52 -7.74 2.55
N PHE A 554 -15.11 -6.49 2.70
CA PHE A 554 -13.71 -6.10 2.83
C PHE A 554 -13.51 -5.50 4.22
N VAL A 555 -12.48 -5.98 4.94
CA VAL A 555 -12.13 -5.48 6.27
C VAL A 555 -10.71 -4.92 6.20
N ASP A 556 -10.54 -3.65 6.54
CA ASP A 556 -9.26 -2.97 6.58
C ASP A 556 -8.85 -2.63 8.03
N ARG A 557 -7.55 -2.65 8.28
CA ARG A 557 -6.91 -2.25 9.53
C ARG A 557 -5.61 -1.52 9.23
N THR A 558 -5.62 -0.21 9.44
CA THR A 558 -4.44 0.63 9.26
C THR A 558 -3.63 0.75 10.56
N THR A 559 -2.30 0.65 10.47
CA THR A 559 -1.39 0.94 11.58
C THR A 559 -0.17 1.68 11.08
N VAL A 560 0.13 2.84 11.67
CA VAL A 560 1.30 3.64 11.32
C VAL A 560 2.51 3.27 12.19
N LYS A 561 3.67 2.99 11.57
CA LYS A 561 4.94 2.67 12.25
C LYS A 561 6.06 3.61 11.78
N GLN A 562 7.09 3.81 12.62
CA GLN A 562 8.36 4.50 12.32
C GLN A 562 8.24 5.88 11.63
N VAL A 563 7.54 6.82 12.26
CA VAL A 563 7.47 8.18 11.75
C VAL A 563 8.72 8.98 12.15
N THR A 564 9.52 9.46 11.20
CA THR A 564 10.76 10.24 11.44
C THR A 564 10.57 11.76 11.35
N GLY A 565 11.58 12.53 11.79
CA GLY A 565 11.58 13.93 12.27
C GLY A 565 10.85 15.09 11.54
N GLY A 566 10.06 14.86 10.49
CA GLY A 566 8.99 15.78 10.07
C GLY A 566 7.77 15.79 11.02
N THR A 567 7.83 14.95 12.06
CA THR A 567 6.78 14.47 12.96
C THR A 567 6.13 15.45 13.92
N ALA A 568 6.46 16.74 13.90
CA ALA A 568 5.68 17.69 14.69
C ALA A 568 4.20 17.74 14.24
N TYR A 569 3.89 17.24 13.04
CA TYR A 569 2.55 17.28 12.44
C TYR A 569 1.96 15.89 12.08
N SER A 570 2.76 14.82 12.01
CA SER A 570 2.29 13.47 11.70
C SER A 570 1.70 12.72 12.90
N LEU A 571 1.45 13.42 14.01
CA LEU A 571 0.89 12.86 15.25
C LEU A 571 -0.64 12.71 15.20
N VAL A 572 -1.24 13.01 14.05
CA VAL A 572 -2.68 12.88 13.80
C VAL A 572 -2.84 12.23 12.42
N THR A 573 -2.62 10.92 12.35
CA THR A 573 -3.35 10.13 11.36
C THR A 573 -4.79 10.07 11.87
N THR A 574 -5.77 10.13 10.99
CA THR A 574 -7.18 9.93 11.33
C THR A 574 -7.81 9.12 10.22
N PRO A 575 -8.52 8.01 10.52
CA PRO A 575 -9.41 7.40 9.55
C PRO A 575 -10.46 8.46 9.19
N TYR A 576 -10.78 8.54 7.92
CA TYR A 576 -11.88 9.34 7.41
C TYR A 576 -12.68 8.45 6.47
N TYR A 577 -13.98 8.71 6.38
CA TYR A 577 -14.85 8.02 5.46
C TYR A 577 -15.54 9.05 4.62
N ARG A 578 -15.61 8.81 3.32
CA ARG A 578 -16.34 9.69 2.41
C ARG A 578 -17.19 8.90 1.44
N ASP A 579 -18.37 9.43 1.19
CA ASP A 579 -19.30 8.90 0.20
C ASP A 579 -19.88 10.07 -0.59
N ASP A 580 -19.09 10.75 -1.40
CA ASP A 580 -19.52 11.91 -2.18
C ASP A 580 -19.30 11.68 -3.67
N SER A 581 -20.37 11.23 -4.34
CA SER A 581 -20.40 11.00 -5.78
C SER A 581 -20.21 12.27 -6.63
N CYS A 582 -20.27 13.47 -6.01
CA CYS A 582 -19.98 14.74 -6.68
C CYS A 582 -18.53 15.20 -6.49
N PHE A 583 -17.77 14.59 -5.57
CA PHE A 583 -16.42 15.02 -5.27
C PHE A 583 -15.44 14.51 -6.33
N ASP A 584 -15.19 15.35 -7.34
CA ASP A 584 -14.15 15.12 -8.33
C ASP A 584 -12.78 15.31 -7.68
N ASP A 585 -12.19 14.17 -7.34
CA ASP A 585 -10.88 14.08 -6.72
C ASP A 585 -9.75 14.11 -7.76
N GLY A 586 -10.11 14.08 -9.05
CA GLY A 586 -9.25 14.24 -10.22
C GLY A 586 -8.67 12.97 -10.83
N THR A 587 -9.07 11.80 -10.34
CA THR A 587 -8.56 10.49 -10.76
C THR A 587 -9.64 9.41 -10.68
N GLY A 588 -9.45 8.30 -11.38
CA GLY A 588 -10.46 7.23 -11.40
C GLY A 588 -11.43 7.29 -12.58
N SER A 589 -12.37 6.34 -12.60
CA SER A 589 -13.24 6.06 -13.74
C SER A 589 -14.70 5.72 -13.44
N ASP A 590 -15.04 5.41 -12.19
CA ASP A 590 -16.38 5.08 -11.72
C ASP A 590 -16.76 6.06 -10.59
N PRO A 591 -17.99 6.63 -10.53
CA PRO A 591 -19.13 6.46 -11.44
C PRO A 591 -19.02 7.19 -12.78
N GLY A 592 -17.98 7.98 -13.00
CA GLY A 592 -17.72 8.64 -14.27
C GLY A 592 -16.27 8.99 -14.44
N LEU A 593 -15.83 9.16 -15.68
CA LEU A 593 -14.42 9.48 -15.99
C LEU A 593 -14.10 10.94 -15.65
N HIS A 594 -12.92 11.16 -15.06
CA HIS A 594 -12.32 12.49 -15.02
C HIS A 594 -11.86 12.89 -16.43
N LEU A 595 -12.42 13.98 -16.97
CA LEU A 595 -12.24 14.36 -18.38
C LEU A 595 -11.04 15.27 -18.62
N ASN A 596 -10.71 16.12 -17.65
CA ASN A 596 -9.71 17.17 -17.80
C ASN A 596 -8.57 16.99 -16.81
N PRO A 597 -7.60 16.09 -17.05
CA PRO A 597 -6.51 15.82 -16.12
C PRO A 597 -5.93 17.10 -15.49
N LYS A 598 -5.93 17.14 -14.15
CA LYS A 598 -5.42 18.24 -13.29
C LYS A 598 -6.24 19.53 -13.31
N ASN A 599 -7.32 19.60 -14.08
CA ASN A 599 -8.20 20.76 -14.16
C ASN A 599 -9.61 20.35 -13.81
N THR A 600 -10.45 21.32 -13.46
CA THR A 600 -11.85 21.04 -13.19
C THR A 600 -12.53 20.53 -14.46
N ASP A 601 -13.34 19.49 -14.27
CA ASP A 601 -14.15 18.91 -15.32
C ASP A 601 -15.23 19.87 -15.86
N PRO A 602 -15.66 19.70 -17.13
CA PRO A 602 -16.74 20.50 -17.70
C PRO A 602 -18.07 20.17 -17.00
N SER A 603 -18.98 21.15 -16.98
CA SER A 603 -20.31 20.99 -16.35
C SER A 603 -21.31 20.17 -17.19
N VAL A 604 -20.95 19.79 -18.41
CA VAL A 604 -21.80 19.04 -19.35
C VAL A 604 -21.03 17.87 -19.92
N ASP A 605 -21.76 16.80 -20.25
CA ASP A 605 -21.24 15.58 -20.85
C ASP A 605 -21.06 15.72 -22.38
N SER A 606 -20.54 14.66 -23.01
CA SER A 606 -20.30 14.53 -24.44
C SER A 606 -21.57 14.67 -25.30
N GLN A 607 -22.75 14.57 -24.70
CA GLN A 607 -24.06 14.77 -25.33
C GLN A 607 -24.67 16.14 -25.00
N ASN A 608 -23.89 17.04 -24.39
CA ASN A 608 -24.28 18.37 -23.98
C ASN A 608 -25.47 18.37 -22.99
N GLN A 609 -25.61 17.29 -22.20
CA GLN A 609 -26.48 17.25 -21.03
C GLN A 609 -25.70 17.70 -19.80
N PRO A 610 -26.35 18.29 -18.78
CA PRO A 610 -25.70 18.55 -17.51
C PRO A 610 -25.15 17.25 -16.92
N ARG A 611 -23.91 17.28 -16.44
CA ARG A 611 -23.37 16.16 -15.66
C ARG A 611 -24.12 16.05 -14.33
N ALA A 612 -24.24 14.83 -13.82
CA ALA A 612 -24.92 14.52 -12.58
C ALA A 612 -23.97 13.87 -11.57
N CYS A 613 -24.35 13.88 -10.30
CA CYS A 613 -23.73 13.01 -9.31
C CYS A 613 -24.53 11.71 -9.26
N TRP A 614 -23.84 10.59 -9.08
CA TRP A 614 -24.48 9.28 -9.11
C TRP A 614 -25.23 9.00 -7.81
N ALA A 615 -26.44 8.45 -7.92
CA ALA A 615 -27.14 7.84 -6.80
C ALA A 615 -27.54 6.40 -7.14
N PRO A 616 -27.75 5.51 -6.16
CA PRO A 616 -28.19 4.14 -6.41
C PRO A 616 -29.44 4.00 -7.28
N SER A 617 -30.31 5.02 -7.29
CA SER A 617 -31.50 5.07 -8.14
C SER A 617 -31.21 5.18 -9.63
N ASP A 618 -30.03 5.68 -10.00
CA ASP A 618 -29.57 5.77 -11.40
C ASP A 618 -29.13 4.41 -11.94
N GLY A 619 -28.84 3.45 -11.06
CA GLY A 619 -28.41 2.10 -11.43
C GLY A 619 -26.94 2.04 -11.83
N ASP A 620 -26.61 1.16 -12.78
CA ASP A 620 -25.23 0.97 -13.25
C ASP A 620 -24.75 2.21 -14.05
N PRO A 621 -23.70 2.92 -13.61
CA PRO A 621 -23.20 4.10 -14.33
C PRO A 621 -22.81 3.80 -15.79
N ALA A 622 -22.41 2.57 -16.09
CA ALA A 622 -22.05 2.13 -17.45
C ALA A 622 -23.24 2.16 -18.44
N ALA A 623 -24.48 2.33 -17.96
CA ALA A 623 -25.66 2.51 -18.80
C ALA A 623 -25.77 3.92 -19.42
N TYR A 624 -24.93 4.85 -18.97
CA TYR A 624 -24.91 6.26 -19.39
C TYR A 624 -23.66 6.57 -20.24
N PRO A 625 -23.58 7.73 -20.91
CA PRO A 625 -22.32 8.20 -21.46
C PRO A 625 -21.20 8.15 -20.40
N PRO A 626 -19.95 7.75 -20.75
CA PRO A 626 -18.87 7.60 -19.77
C PRO A 626 -18.53 8.86 -18.97
N ASP A 627 -18.97 10.01 -19.47
CA ASP A 627 -18.76 11.33 -18.88
C ASP A 627 -20.06 11.96 -18.36
N HIS A 628 -21.13 11.19 -18.22
CA HIS A 628 -22.41 11.67 -17.70
C HIS A 628 -22.33 12.02 -16.21
N PHE A 629 -21.75 11.12 -15.41
CA PHE A 629 -21.54 11.37 -14.00
C PHE A 629 -20.21 12.08 -13.76
N TYR A 630 -20.12 12.91 -12.74
CA TYR A 630 -18.82 13.34 -12.21
C TYR A 630 -18.06 12.12 -11.68
N GLN A 631 -16.73 12.19 -11.70
CA GLN A 631 -15.93 11.29 -10.88
C GLN A 631 -16.21 11.69 -9.42
N GLY A 632 -16.44 10.70 -8.57
CA GLY A 632 -16.85 10.88 -7.19
C GLY A 632 -16.16 9.84 -6.29
N ASP A 633 -15.97 10.18 -5.03
CA ASP A 633 -15.44 9.27 -4.02
C ASP A 633 -16.60 8.43 -3.45
N ILE A 634 -16.63 7.13 -3.73
CA ILE A 634 -17.73 6.25 -3.30
C ILE A 634 -17.26 5.32 -2.18
N GLY A 635 -17.77 5.54 -0.96
CA GLY A 635 -17.44 4.74 0.23
C GLY A 635 -15.95 4.65 0.56
N THR A 636 -15.20 5.72 0.31
CA THR A 636 -13.73 5.82 0.43
C THR A 636 -13.19 5.91 1.84
#